data_AF-A0A960N498-F1
#
_entry.id   AF-A0A960N498-F1
#
_cell.length_a   1.000
_cell.length_b   1.000
_cell.length_c   1.000
_cell.angle_alpha   90.00
_cell.angle_beta   90.00
_cell.angle_gamma   90.00
#
_symmetry.space_group_name_H-M   'P 1'
#
loop_
_entity.id
_entity.type
_entity.pdbx_description
1 polymer ?
#
loop_
_entity_poly.entity_id
_entity_poly.type
_entity_poly.pdbx_seq_one_letter_code
_entity_poly.pdbx_strand_id
1 'polypeptide(L)'
;MKRQPYFPRQVAERPEWFRVFAEQLDHHNPVLGLPAVDLAEAIADAVWLEYLTHYWVPATRDFGPASTATLALAYRGTGDDPMVLPGFEPPALPTGVTARRPGALYRIFDFVQTIKKCPNYSESIGLQMGIVGEEDTSEAETPTFE
;
A
#
# COMPACT_ATOMS: atom_id res chain seq x y z
N MET A 1 -4.36 2.75 27.12
CA MET A 1 -3.74 1.55 26.51
C MET A 1 -2.91 1.99 25.33
N LYS A 2 -1.70 1.46 25.18
CA LYS A 2 -0.85 1.73 24.03
C LYS A 2 -1.47 1.03 22.82
N ARG A 3 -1.36 1.62 21.63
CA ARG A 3 -1.87 1.02 20.39
C ARG A 3 -0.73 0.80 19.42
N GLN A 4 -0.81 -0.30 18.68
CA GLN A 4 0.14 -0.58 17.62
C GLN A 4 -0.01 0.44 16.48
N PRO A 5 1.02 0.67 15.65
CA PRO A 5 0.87 1.46 14.44
C PRO A 5 -0.14 0.79 13.50
N TYR A 6 -1.11 1.56 12.98
CA TYR A 6 -2.13 1.02 12.07
C TYR A 6 -1.58 0.69 10.68
N PHE A 7 -0.50 1.36 10.26
CA PHE A 7 0.09 1.12 8.95
C PHE A 7 1.03 -0.10 9.00
N PRO A 8 0.87 -1.11 8.11
CA PRO A 8 1.65 -2.33 8.17
C PRO A 8 3.15 -2.10 7.99
N ARG A 9 3.94 -2.72 8.87
CA ARG A 9 5.40 -2.71 8.77
C ARG A 9 5.86 -3.55 7.58
N GLN A 10 5.24 -4.70 7.35
CA GLN A 10 5.61 -5.61 6.27
C GLN A 10 5.03 -5.11 4.95
N VAL A 11 5.85 -5.10 3.89
CA VAL A 11 5.40 -4.66 2.56
C VAL A 11 4.32 -5.58 2.00
N ALA A 12 4.32 -6.86 2.36
CA ALA A 12 3.34 -7.84 1.88
C ALA A 12 1.91 -7.59 2.38
N GLU A 13 1.75 -6.91 3.52
CA GLU A 13 0.46 -6.59 4.13
C GLU A 13 -0.12 -5.25 3.63
N ARG A 14 0.72 -4.41 3.01
CA ARG A 14 0.34 -3.07 2.56
C ARG A 14 -0.71 -3.05 1.44
N PRO A 15 -0.68 -3.95 0.43
CA PRO A 15 -1.73 -4.01 -0.58
C PRO A 15 -3.13 -4.09 0.01
N GLU A 16 -3.31 -5.03 0.95
CA GLU A 16 -4.59 -5.26 1.60
C GLU A 16 -5.04 -4.04 2.42
N TRP A 17 -4.09 -3.39 3.11
CA TRP A 17 -4.40 -2.16 3.84
C TRP A 17 -4.89 -1.05 2.92
N PHE A 18 -4.26 -0.82 1.76
CA PHE A 18 -4.71 0.20 0.80
C PHE A 18 -6.09 -0.10 0.23
N ARG A 19 -6.34 -1.37 -0.12
CA ARG A 19 -7.62 -1.86 -0.64
C ARG A 19 -8.74 -1.62 0.36
N VAL A 20 -8.57 -2.11 1.59
CA VAL A 20 -9.55 -1.95 2.69
C VAL A 20 -9.79 -0.48 2.99
N PHE A 21 -8.73 0.33 3.05
CA PHE A 21 -8.86 1.77 3.28
C PHE A 21 -9.73 2.44 2.21
N ALA A 22 -9.48 2.17 0.93
CA ALA A 22 -10.25 2.76 -0.18
C ALA A 22 -11.73 2.35 -0.15
N GLU A 23 -12.02 1.06 0.01
CA GLU A 23 -13.39 0.53 0.06
C GLU A 23 -14.19 1.08 1.24
N GLN A 24 -13.59 1.08 2.43
CA GLN A 24 -14.26 1.51 3.67
C GLN A 24 -14.40 3.03 3.74
N LEU A 25 -13.44 3.77 3.17
CA LEU A 25 -13.54 5.22 3.05
C LEU A 25 -14.76 5.63 2.22
N ASP A 26 -14.99 4.99 1.07
CA ASP A 26 -16.17 5.23 0.26
C ASP A 26 -17.46 4.82 0.99
N HIS A 27 -17.47 3.64 1.60
CA HIS A 27 -18.62 3.10 2.34
C HIS A 27 -19.09 4.01 3.48
N HIS A 28 -18.16 4.57 4.26
CA HIS A 28 -18.48 5.39 5.43
C HIS A 28 -18.57 6.89 5.13
N ASN A 29 -18.23 7.34 3.92
CA ASN A 29 -18.32 8.75 3.58
C ASN A 29 -19.73 9.37 3.76
N PRO A 30 -20.85 8.67 3.49
CA PRO A 30 -22.19 9.21 3.78
C PRO A 30 -22.40 9.61 5.25
N VAL A 31 -21.68 8.98 6.18
CA VAL A 31 -21.71 9.31 7.61
C VAL A 31 -20.72 10.43 7.93
N LEU A 32 -19.51 10.36 7.39
CA LEU A 32 -18.44 11.32 7.66
C LEU A 32 -18.68 12.69 7.01
N GLY A 33 -19.40 12.73 5.89
CA GLY A 33 -19.73 13.95 5.17
C GLY A 33 -18.51 14.66 4.57
N LEU A 34 -17.48 13.91 4.15
CA LEU A 34 -16.27 14.51 3.58
C LEU A 34 -16.55 15.05 2.17
N PRO A 35 -15.83 16.10 1.74
CA PRO A 35 -15.93 16.62 0.37
C PRO A 35 -15.63 15.53 -0.66
N ALA A 36 -16.49 15.38 -1.66
CA ALA A 36 -16.37 14.35 -2.69
C ALA A 36 -15.04 14.42 -3.47
N VAL A 37 -14.48 15.63 -3.63
CA VAL A 37 -13.19 15.83 -4.31
C VAL A 37 -12.04 15.24 -3.49
N ASP A 38 -11.99 15.54 -2.19
CA ASP A 38 -10.92 15.07 -1.32
C ASP A 38 -11.01 13.54 -1.12
N LEU A 39 -12.24 13.01 -1.04
CA LEU A 39 -12.51 11.58 -1.02
C LEU A 39 -11.93 10.89 -2.27
N ALA A 40 -12.28 11.39 -3.46
CA ALA A 40 -11.84 10.80 -4.71
C ALA A 40 -10.31 10.84 -4.85
N GLU A 41 -9.67 11.93 -4.42
CA GLU A 41 -8.21 12.07 -4.45
C GLU A 41 -7.52 11.10 -3.48
N ALA A 42 -8.08 10.88 -2.29
CA ALA A 42 -7.56 9.92 -1.30
C ALA A 42 -7.71 8.47 -1.78
N ILE A 43 -8.86 8.12 -2.36
CA ILE A 43 -9.10 6.81 -2.97
C ILE A 43 -8.13 6.58 -4.13
N ALA A 44 -7.97 7.57 -5.01
CA ALA A 44 -7.05 7.48 -6.14
C ALA A 44 -5.59 7.28 -5.70
N ASP A 45 -5.17 7.92 -4.61
CA ASP A 45 -3.85 7.71 -4.01
C ASP A 45 -3.70 6.29 -3.43
N ALA A 46 -4.74 5.75 -2.78
CA ALA A 46 -4.71 4.41 -2.19
C ALA A 46 -4.63 3.31 -3.26
N VAL A 47 -5.49 3.35 -4.28
CA VAL A 47 -5.51 2.34 -5.37
C VAL A 47 -4.24 2.39 -6.23
N TRP A 48 -3.60 3.55 -6.33
CA TRP A 48 -2.29 3.67 -6.98
C TRP A 48 -1.18 2.97 -6.18
N LEU A 49 -1.16 3.14 -4.86
CA LEU A 49 -0.18 2.48 -4.00
C LEU A 49 -0.44 0.97 -3.89
N GLU A 50 -1.70 0.56 -3.90
CA GLU A 50 -2.09 -0.85 -4.05
C GLU A 50 -1.52 -1.41 -5.36
N TYR A 51 -1.74 -0.74 -6.50
CA TYR A 51 -1.19 -1.19 -7.78
C TYR A 51 0.33 -1.40 -7.73
N LEU A 52 1.05 -0.42 -7.19
CA LEU A 52 2.51 -0.47 -7.08
C LEU A 52 2.99 -1.63 -6.21
N THR A 53 2.35 -1.83 -5.05
CA THR A 53 2.78 -2.82 -4.07
C THR A 53 2.32 -4.24 -4.40
N HIS A 54 1.16 -4.40 -5.03
CA HIS A 54 0.56 -5.69 -5.34
C HIS A 54 0.97 -6.24 -6.71
N TYR A 55 1.07 -5.39 -7.74
CA TYR A 55 1.33 -5.83 -9.11
C TYR A 55 2.72 -5.45 -9.59
N TRP A 56 3.07 -4.17 -9.52
CA TRP A 56 4.27 -3.67 -10.19
C TRP A 56 5.57 -4.14 -9.51
N VAL A 57 5.67 -4.04 -8.18
CA VAL A 57 6.87 -4.48 -7.44
C VAL A 57 7.11 -5.99 -7.57
N PRO A 58 6.11 -6.87 -7.40
CA PRO A 58 6.28 -8.30 -7.64
C PRO A 58 6.73 -8.61 -9.06
N ALA A 59 6.07 -8.06 -10.09
CA ALA A 59 6.47 -8.26 -11.48
C ALA A 59 7.91 -7.80 -11.77
N THR A 60 8.32 -6.68 -11.17
CA THR A 60 9.70 -6.19 -11.29
C THR A 60 10.70 -7.15 -10.64
N ARG A 61 10.35 -7.77 -9.51
CA ARG A 61 11.19 -8.76 -8.82
C ARG A 61 11.31 -10.05 -9.63
N ASP A 62 10.21 -10.50 -10.23
CA ASP A 62 10.18 -11.70 -11.07
C ASP A 62 10.96 -11.49 -12.38
N PHE A 63 11.04 -10.26 -12.87
CA PHE A 63 11.85 -9.90 -14.04
C PHE A 63 13.36 -9.85 -13.74
N GLY A 64 13.77 -9.59 -12.50
CA GLY A 64 15.18 -9.48 -12.09
C GLY A 64 16.05 -10.66 -12.55
N PRO A 65 15.64 -11.93 -12.31
CA PRO A 65 16.34 -13.11 -12.81
C PRO A 65 16.52 -13.16 -14.33
N ALA A 66 15.58 -12.64 -15.13
CA ALA A 66 15.72 -12.63 -16.59
C ALA A 66 16.90 -11.73 -17.02
N SER A 67 17.09 -10.61 -16.33
CA SER A 67 18.21 -9.70 -16.59
C SER A 67 19.56 -10.35 -16.24
N THR A 68 19.66 -11.04 -15.11
CA THR A 68 20.90 -11.72 -14.69
C THR A 68 21.19 -12.96 -15.55
N ALA A 69 20.17 -13.70 -15.96
CA ALA A 69 20.32 -14.82 -16.89
C ALA A 69 20.84 -14.36 -18.26
N THR A 70 20.34 -13.21 -18.75
CA THR A 70 20.83 -12.61 -20.01
C THR A 70 22.31 -12.25 -19.90
N LEU A 71 22.75 -11.69 -18.75
CA LEU A 71 24.16 -11.42 -18.52
C LEU A 71 25.01 -12.71 -18.49
N ALA A 72 24.50 -13.78 -17.88
CA ALA A 72 25.18 -15.07 -17.86
C ALA A 72 25.34 -15.65 -19.27
N LEU A 73 24.32 -15.52 -20.12
CA LEU A 73 24.39 -15.89 -21.54
C LEU A 73 25.40 -15.03 -22.31
N ALA A 74 25.51 -13.74 -22.03
CA ALA A 74 26.48 -12.86 -22.69
C ALA A 74 27.93 -13.26 -22.38
N TYR A 75 28.20 -13.72 -21.15
CA TYR A 75 29.55 -14.08 -20.73
C TYR A 75 29.96 -15.50 -21.09
N ARG A 76 29.02 -16.45 -21.07
CA ARG A 76 29.33 -17.89 -21.12
C ARG A 76 28.39 -18.68 -22.02
N GLY A 77 27.43 -18.02 -22.64
CA GLY A 77 26.48 -18.64 -23.55
C GLY A 77 27.15 -19.11 -24.83
N THR A 78 26.48 -20.06 -25.50
CA THR A 78 26.84 -20.55 -26.82
C THR A 78 25.65 -20.30 -27.75
N GLY A 79 25.92 -20.14 -29.04
CA GLY A 79 24.89 -19.88 -30.06
C GLY A 79 25.43 -18.97 -31.17
N ASP A 80 24.79 -19.07 -32.34
CA ASP A 80 25.17 -18.30 -33.53
C ASP A 80 24.26 -17.07 -33.75
N ASP A 81 23.08 -17.05 -33.11
CA ASP A 81 22.13 -15.96 -33.23
C ASP A 81 22.52 -14.75 -32.34
N PRO A 82 22.26 -13.50 -32.80
CA PRO A 82 22.42 -12.31 -31.98
C PRO A 82 21.55 -12.37 -30.72
N MET A 83 22.13 -11.99 -29.58
CA MET A 83 21.38 -11.93 -28.32
C MET A 83 20.28 -10.86 -28.34
N VAL A 84 19.12 -11.21 -27.80
CA VAL A 84 17.99 -10.29 -27.59
C VAL A 84 17.85 -10.00 -26.11
N LEU A 85 17.73 -8.72 -25.76
CA LEU A 85 17.52 -8.31 -24.37
C LEU A 85 16.05 -8.55 -23.97
N PRO A 86 15.79 -9.09 -22.77
CA PRO A 86 14.42 -9.20 -22.28
C PRO A 86 13.85 -7.80 -22.04
N GLY A 87 12.64 -7.55 -22.53
CA GLY A 87 11.89 -6.33 -22.23
C GLY A 87 11.04 -6.53 -20.97
N PHE A 88 11.00 -5.53 -20.09
CA PHE A 88 10.05 -5.50 -18.99
C PHE A 88 8.77 -4.81 -19.43
N GLU A 89 7.66 -5.54 -19.41
CA GLU A 89 6.33 -4.99 -19.59
C GLU A 89 5.64 -4.91 -18.22
N PRO A 90 5.36 -3.71 -17.70
CA PRO A 90 4.68 -3.58 -16.42
C PRO A 90 3.24 -4.11 -16.53
N PRO A 91 2.69 -4.71 -15.45
CA PRO A 91 1.30 -5.12 -15.43
C PRO A 91 0.37 -3.96 -15.79
N ALA A 92 -0.67 -4.23 -16.59
CA ALA A 92 -1.64 -3.21 -16.96
C ALA A 92 -2.31 -2.59 -15.72
N LEU A 93 -2.62 -1.30 -15.80
CA LEU A 93 -3.34 -0.62 -14.73
C LEU A 93 -4.77 -1.16 -14.63
N PRO A 94 -5.27 -1.48 -13.43
CA PRO A 94 -6.67 -1.78 -13.23
C PRO A 94 -7.55 -0.59 -13.65
N THR A 95 -8.80 -0.87 -14.04
CA THR A 95 -9.77 0.15 -14.45
C THR A 95 -9.92 1.23 -13.37
N GLY A 96 -9.83 2.49 -13.76
CA GLY A 96 -9.97 3.63 -12.86
C GLY A 96 -8.71 4.01 -12.08
N VAL A 97 -7.64 3.20 -12.15
CA VAL A 97 -6.35 3.55 -11.56
C VAL A 97 -5.56 4.46 -12.50
N THR A 98 -5.09 5.59 -11.99
CA THR A 98 -4.25 6.53 -12.72
C THR A 98 -2.98 6.83 -11.95
N ALA A 99 -1.91 7.20 -12.66
CA ALA A 99 -0.65 7.55 -12.02
C ALA A 99 -0.80 8.78 -11.12
N ARG A 100 -0.26 8.69 -9.90
CA ARG A 100 -0.39 9.75 -8.89
C ARG A 100 0.94 10.45 -8.64
N ARG A 101 0.84 11.69 -8.15
CA ARG A 101 2.01 12.48 -7.75
C ARG A 101 2.76 11.79 -6.60
N PRO A 102 4.10 11.94 -6.50
CA PRO A 102 4.87 11.43 -5.37
C PRO A 102 4.30 11.86 -4.02
N GLY A 103 4.54 11.07 -2.97
CA GLY A 103 4.06 11.36 -1.61
C GLY A 103 2.59 11.00 -1.35
N ALA A 104 1.99 10.12 -2.16
CA ALA A 104 0.62 9.63 -1.97
C ALA A 104 0.35 9.11 -0.54
N LEU A 105 1.31 8.39 0.06
CA LEU A 105 1.15 7.88 1.43
C LEU A 105 1.03 8.99 2.46
N TYR A 106 1.82 10.06 2.34
CA TYR A 106 1.73 11.21 3.25
C TYR A 106 0.38 11.91 3.11
N ARG A 107 -0.11 12.09 1.88
CA ARG A 107 -1.44 12.67 1.65
C ARG A 107 -2.55 11.81 2.26
N ILE A 108 -2.47 10.48 2.13
CA ILE A 108 -3.40 9.56 2.81
C ILE A 108 -3.33 9.77 4.33
N PHE A 109 -2.14 9.83 4.92
CA PHE A 109 -2.00 10.03 6.37
C PHE A 109 -2.51 11.40 6.84
N ASP A 110 -2.27 12.47 6.09
CA ASP A 110 -2.85 13.79 6.37
C ASP A 110 -4.38 13.76 6.27
N PHE A 111 -4.91 13.02 5.30
CA PHE A 111 -6.35 12.84 5.15
C PHE A 111 -6.94 12.00 6.30
N VAL A 112 -6.24 10.98 6.77
CA VAL A 112 -6.60 10.22 7.98
C VAL A 112 -6.70 11.13 9.21
N GLN A 113 -5.81 12.11 9.36
CA GLN A 113 -5.93 13.11 10.43
C GLN A 113 -7.18 13.99 10.26
N THR A 114 -7.58 14.27 9.02
CA THR A 114 -8.79 15.03 8.71
C THR A 114 -10.04 14.21 9.07
N ILE A 115 -10.09 12.94 8.67
CA ILE A 115 -11.16 11.99 9.02
C ILE A 115 -11.34 11.92 10.54
N LYS A 116 -10.25 11.78 11.30
CA LYS A 116 -10.29 11.71 12.77
C LYS A 116 -10.78 12.99 13.46
N LYS A 117 -10.77 14.13 12.77
CA LYS A 117 -11.28 15.41 13.26
C LYS A 117 -12.74 15.65 12.90
N CYS A 118 -13.35 14.80 12.07
CA CYS A 118 -14.75 14.93 11.71
C CYS A 118 -15.65 14.69 12.93
N PRO A 119 -16.71 15.49 13.13
CA PRO A 119 -17.60 15.35 14.27
C PRO A 119 -18.35 14.01 14.30
N ASN A 120 -18.57 13.41 13.12
CA ASN A 120 -19.26 12.13 12.95
C ASN A 120 -18.31 10.93 12.98
N TYR A 121 -17.01 11.16 13.22
CA TYR A 121 -16.05 10.07 13.35
C TYR A 121 -16.29 9.28 14.63
N SER A 122 -16.36 7.96 14.50
CA SER A 122 -16.30 7.04 15.62
C SER A 122 -15.08 6.14 15.51
N GLU A 123 -14.66 5.60 16.65
CA GLU A 123 -13.57 4.63 16.66
C GLU A 123 -13.91 3.35 15.90
N SER A 124 -15.18 2.92 15.90
CA SER A 124 -15.63 1.77 15.11
C SER A 124 -15.43 1.97 13.61
N ILE A 125 -15.71 3.18 13.09
CA ILE A 125 -15.44 3.55 11.69
C ILE A 125 -13.93 3.49 11.44
N GLY A 126 -13.12 4.01 12.37
CA GLY A 126 -11.67 3.98 12.25
C GLY A 126 -11.06 2.57 12.24
N LEU A 127 -11.64 1.64 13.01
CA LEU A 127 -11.24 0.23 13.01
C LEU A 127 -11.61 -0.46 11.69
N GLN A 128 -12.81 -0.22 11.17
CA GLN A 128 -13.25 -0.76 9.88
C GLN A 128 -12.36 -0.28 8.73
N MET A 129 -11.97 0.99 8.74
CA MET A 129 -11.05 1.57 7.76
C MET A 129 -9.57 1.14 7.91
N GLY A 130 -9.21 0.43 8.99
CA GLY A 130 -7.81 0.09 9.27
C GLY A 130 -6.92 1.28 9.62
N ILE A 131 -7.49 2.39 10.09
CA ILE A 131 -6.77 3.62 10.49
C ILE A 131 -6.59 3.75 12.01
N VAL A 132 -7.00 2.70 12.74
CA VAL A 132 -6.82 2.51 14.17
C VAL A 132 -6.06 1.22 14.37
N GLY A 133 -4.92 1.28 15.07
CA GLY A 133 -4.13 0.09 15.36
C GLY A 133 -4.71 -0.70 16.53
N GLU A 134 -4.37 -1.98 16.55
CA GLU A 134 -4.81 -2.91 17.59
C GLU A 134 -4.34 -2.47 18.99
N GLU A 135 -5.08 -2.90 20.01
CA GLU A 135 -4.71 -2.67 21.40
C GLU A 135 -3.44 -3.46 21.74
N ASP A 136 -2.45 -2.77 22.30
CA ASP A 136 -1.22 -3.39 22.79
C ASP A 136 -1.51 -4.07 24.12
N THR A 137 -1.73 -5.39 24.09
CA THR A 137 -2.01 -6.22 25.27
C THR A 137 -0.75 -6.72 25.97
N SER A 138 0.44 -6.26 25.56
CA SER A 138 1.68 -6.62 26.24
C SER A 138 1.69 -6.04 27.66
N GLU A 139 1.52 -6.89 28.67
CA GLU A 139 1.84 -6.54 30.06
C GLU A 139 3.34 -6.22 30.14
N ALA A 140 3.68 -5.06 30.72
CA ALA A 140 5.06 -4.77 31.05
C ALA A 140 5.51 -5.77 32.12
N GLU A 141 6.43 -6.67 31.79
CA GLU A 141 7.07 -7.53 32.78
C GLU A 141 7.66 -6.64 33.88
N THR A 142 7.07 -6.69 35.08
CA THR A 142 7.61 -6.01 36.26
C THR A 142 9.05 -6.50 36.46
N PRO A 143 10.04 -5.60 36.61
CA PRO A 143 11.42 -6.02 36.80
C PRO A 143 11.53 -6.80 38.11
N THR A 144 11.89 -8.08 38.02
CA THR A 144 12.31 -8.88 39.16
C THR A 144 13.69 -8.41 39.56
N PHE A 145 13.80 -7.75 40.71
CA PHE A 145 15.11 -7.49 41.31
C PHE A 145 15.50 -8.75 42.09
N GLU A 146 16.51 -9.47 41.59
CA GLU A 146 17.22 -10.53 42.33
C GLU A 146 18.24 -9.94 43.32
#